data_AF-A0A961NHG8-F1
#
_entry.id   AF-A0A961NHG8-F1
#
_cell.length_a   1.000
_cell.length_b   1.000
_cell.length_c   1.000
_cell.angle_alpha   90.00
_cell.angle_beta   90.00
_cell.angle_gamma   90.00
#
_symmetry.space_group_name_H-M   'P 1'
#
loop_
_entity.id
_entity.type
_entity.pdbx_description
1 polymer ?
#
loop_
_entity_poly.entity_id
_entity_poly.type
_entity_poly.pdbx_seq_one_letter_code
_entity_poly.pdbx_strand_id
1 'polypeptide(L)'
;MVTLIDTAPRAGDGDSRPRHPEKAKRPDNEVLRKPDWIRVKAGGTPVYEETRKIVKENNLVTVCEEAGCPNIGECWSKKHATMMIMGEICTRACAFCNVRTGLPGPLDPAEPRN
;
A
#
# COMPACT_ATOMS: atom_id res chain seq x y z
N MET A 1 18.65 -1.33 3.69
CA MET A 1 18.37 -0.55 4.91
C MET A 1 17.06 0.18 4.67
N VAL A 2 15.93 -0.43 5.06
CA VAL A 2 14.62 0.21 4.89
C VAL A 2 14.53 1.27 5.96
N THR A 3 14.82 2.50 5.59
CA THR A 3 14.64 3.65 6.46
C THR A 3 13.16 3.71 6.81
N LEU A 4 12.87 3.62 8.11
CA LEU A 4 11.58 3.90 8.71
C LEU A 4 11.16 5.34 8.33
N ILE A 5 10.54 5.52 7.17
CA ILE A 5 9.99 6.81 6.72
C ILE A 5 8.50 6.58 6.44
N ASP A 6 7.71 6.42 7.49
CA ASP A 6 6.25 6.66 7.39
C ASP A 6 5.61 7.06 8.73
N THR A 7 6.42 7.56 9.67
CA THR A 7 5.91 8.11 10.94
C THR A 7 6.49 9.48 11.31
N ALA A 8 7.35 10.08 10.47
CA ALA A 8 7.74 11.47 10.62
C ALA A 8 6.82 12.37 9.76
N PRO A 9 6.22 13.43 10.32
CA PRO A 9 5.48 14.40 9.52
C PRO A 9 6.46 15.04 8.54
N ARG A 10 6.12 15.06 7.25
CA ARG A 10 6.94 15.74 6.25
C ARG A 10 6.96 17.23 6.60
N ALA A 11 8.15 17.80 6.76
CA ALA A 11 8.33 19.23 6.90
C ALA A 11 7.69 19.94 5.69
N GLY A 12 6.67 20.77 5.94
CA GLY A 12 5.78 21.34 4.91
C GLY A 12 4.30 21.04 5.14
N ASP A 13 3.89 20.82 6.40
CA ASP A 13 2.57 20.42 6.87
C ASP A 13 1.50 21.54 6.72
N GLY A 14 1.36 22.04 5.49
CA GLY A 14 0.39 23.05 5.09
C GLY A 14 -0.33 22.72 3.78
N ASP A 15 -0.11 21.55 3.20
CA ASP A 15 -0.85 21.12 2.00
C ASP A 15 -1.75 19.93 2.33
N SER A 16 -3.02 20.26 2.58
CA SER A 16 -4.08 19.29 2.79
C SER A 16 -4.18 18.40 1.56
N ARG A 17 -3.75 17.13 1.67
CA ARG A 17 -4.00 16.11 0.65
C ARG A 17 -5.43 16.28 0.11
N PRO A 18 -5.63 16.40 -1.22
CA PRO A 18 -6.94 16.70 -1.78
C PRO A 18 -7.99 15.74 -1.23
N ARG A 19 -8.95 16.28 -0.48
CA ARG A 19 -10.03 15.51 0.10
C ARG A 19 -11.08 15.23 -0.97
N HIS A 20 -11.78 14.11 -0.83
CA HIS A 20 -12.95 13.84 -1.65
C HIS A 20 -13.94 15.03 -1.58
N PRO A 21 -14.54 15.48 -2.70
CA PRO A 21 -15.36 16.69 -2.75
C PRO A 21 -16.45 16.76 -1.66
N GLU A 22 -17.06 15.63 -1.34
CA GLU A 22 -18.08 15.51 -0.28
C GLU A 22 -17.55 15.86 1.14
N LYS A 23 -16.25 15.65 1.39
CA LYS A 23 -15.61 15.81 2.70
C LYS A 23 -14.62 16.98 2.76
N ALA A 24 -14.43 17.71 1.65
CA ALA A 24 -13.46 18.80 1.55
C ALA A 24 -13.70 19.94 2.55
N LYS A 25 -14.96 20.19 2.92
CA LYS A 25 -15.35 21.24 3.88
C LYS A 25 -15.60 20.73 5.31
N ARG A 26 -15.44 19.42 5.56
CA ARG A 26 -15.63 18.84 6.90
C ARG A 26 -14.33 18.99 7.70
N PRO A 27 -14.42 19.27 9.01
CA PRO A 27 -13.24 19.30 9.87
C PRO A 27 -12.55 17.94 9.90
N ASP A 28 -11.28 17.94 10.27
CA ASP A 28 -10.48 16.72 10.41
C ASP A 28 -10.93 15.95 11.64
N ASN A 29 -11.23 14.67 11.46
CA ASN A 29 -11.45 13.77 12.58
C ASN A 29 -10.11 13.31 13.12
N GLU A 30 -9.96 13.31 14.44
CA GLU A 30 -8.79 12.75 15.10
C GLU A 30 -8.66 11.25 14.79
N VAL A 31 -7.43 10.80 14.52
CA VAL A 31 -7.14 9.39 14.29
C VAL A 31 -7.13 8.67 15.64
N LEU A 32 -8.21 7.93 15.92
CA LEU A 32 -8.33 7.14 17.14
C LEU A 32 -7.33 5.97 17.15
N ARG A 33 -6.87 5.60 18.35
CA ARG A 33 -6.06 4.40 18.56
C ARG A 33 -6.87 3.16 18.17
N LYS A 34 -6.25 2.24 17.44
CA LYS A 34 -6.88 0.95 17.11
C LYS A 34 -7.12 0.14 18.40
N PRO A 35 -8.29 -0.54 18.52
CA PRO A 35 -8.56 -1.46 19.63
C PRO A 35 -7.52 -2.57 19.74
N ASP A 36 -7.33 -3.12 20.93
CA ASP A 36 -6.30 -4.13 21.19
C ASP A 36 -6.48 -5.45 20.43
N TRP A 37 -7.70 -5.77 20.01
CA TRP A 37 -8.00 -6.96 19.22
C TRP A 37 -7.66 -6.81 17.73
N ILE A 38 -7.45 -5.60 17.21
CA ILE A 38 -7.01 -5.35 15.82
C ILE A 38 -5.48 -5.25 15.81
N ARG A 39 -4.80 -6.35 16.12
CA ARG A 39 -3.35 -6.45 16.06
C ARG A 39 -2.93 -7.72 15.33
N VAL A 40 -1.92 -7.57 14.49
CA VAL A 40 -1.31 -8.64 13.70
C VAL A 40 0.16 -8.75 14.07
N LYS A 41 0.72 -9.96 13.96
CA LYS A 41 2.16 -10.16 14.12
C LYS A 41 2.87 -9.60 12.89
N ALA A 42 4.02 -8.96 13.11
CA ALA A 42 4.88 -8.54 12.00
C ALA A 42 5.29 -9.75 11.16
N GLY A 43 5.39 -9.56 9.83
CA GLY A 43 5.96 -10.55 8.92
C GLY A 43 7.44 -10.82 9.22
N GLY A 44 8.02 -11.78 8.51
CA GLY A 44 9.43 -12.17 8.69
C GLY A 44 9.66 -13.68 8.86
N THR A 45 8.68 -14.52 8.53
CA THR A 45 8.92 -15.95 8.37
C THR A 45 9.82 -16.19 7.14
N PRO A 46 10.58 -17.29 7.07
CA PRO A 46 11.35 -17.62 5.87
C PRO A 46 10.51 -17.65 4.59
N VAL A 47 9.28 -18.19 4.67
CA VAL A 47 8.36 -18.30 3.53
C VAL A 47 7.82 -16.92 3.08
N TYR A 48 7.63 -15.98 4.01
CA TYR A 48 7.32 -14.60 3.67
C TYR A 48 8.42 -13.99 2.79
N GLU A 49 9.69 -14.16 3.18
CA GLU A 49 10.82 -13.62 2.41
C GLU A 49 10.99 -14.31 1.06
N GLU A 50 10.67 -15.60 0.93
CA GLU A 50 10.62 -16.30 -0.36
C GLU A 50 9.61 -15.64 -1.32
N THR A 51 8.37 -15.43 -0.85
CA THR A 51 7.31 -14.80 -1.66
C THR A 51 7.70 -13.36 -2.01
N ARG A 52 8.23 -12.61 -1.04
CA ARG A 52 8.72 -11.25 -1.25
C ARG A 52 9.82 -11.17 -2.29
N LYS A 53 10.75 -12.13 -2.27
CA LYS A 53 11.83 -12.23 -3.23
C LYS A 53 11.29 -12.45 -4.64
N ILE A 54 10.35 -13.40 -4.82
CA ILE A 54 9.71 -13.66 -6.12
C ILE A 54 9.03 -12.40 -6.67
N VAL A 55 8.23 -11.71 -5.84
CA VAL A 55 7.52 -10.48 -6.24
C VAL A 55 8.51 -9.43 -6.73
N LYS A 56 9.62 -9.21 -6.00
CA LYS A 56 10.62 -8.21 -6.34
C LYS A 56 11.47 -8.59 -7.56
N GLU A 57 11.87 -9.85 -7.68
CA GLU A 57 12.71 -10.33 -8.78
C GLU A 57 11.98 -10.24 -10.13
N ASN A 58 10.67 -10.46 -10.14
CA ASN A 58 9.84 -10.39 -11.34
C ASN A 58 9.17 -9.02 -11.53
N ASN A 59 9.59 -8.01 -10.76
CA ASN A 59 9.05 -6.63 -10.82
C ASN A 59 7.50 -6.58 -10.79
N LEU A 60 6.90 -7.40 -9.91
CA LEU A 60 5.46 -7.52 -9.80
C LEU A 60 4.90 -6.52 -8.79
N VAL A 61 3.75 -5.93 -9.09
CA VAL A 61 3.02 -5.06 -8.17
C VAL A 61 1.92 -5.85 -7.47
N THR A 62 1.76 -5.64 -6.16
CA THR A 62 0.74 -6.32 -5.36
C THR A 62 -0.09 -5.35 -4.55
N VAL A 63 -1.39 -5.61 -4.44
CA VAL A 63 -2.26 -4.82 -3.54
C VAL A 63 -1.90 -5.07 -2.08
N CYS A 64 -1.21 -6.18 -1.79
CA CYS A 64 -0.71 -6.50 -0.46
C CYS A 64 0.23 -5.41 0.07
N GLU A 65 1.16 -4.94 -0.79
CA GLU A 65 2.09 -3.86 -0.46
C GLU A 65 1.47 -2.47 -0.67
N GLU A 66 0.88 -2.21 -1.84
CA GLU A 66 0.41 -0.86 -2.21
C GLU A 66 -0.75 -0.37 -1.32
N ALA A 67 -1.63 -1.26 -0.88
CA ALA A 67 -2.72 -0.90 0.02
C ALA A 67 -2.32 -0.91 1.52
N GLY A 68 -1.07 -1.28 1.85
CA GLY A 68 -0.62 -1.39 3.24
C GLY A 68 -1.39 -2.46 4.03
N CYS A 69 -1.64 -3.62 3.41
CA CYS A 69 -2.48 -4.65 4.01
C CYS A 69 -1.84 -5.22 5.29
N PRO A 70 -2.53 -5.19 6.46
CA PRO A 70 -1.97 -5.70 7.70
C PRO A 70 -1.72 -7.22 7.65
N ASN A 71 -2.39 -7.95 6.76
CA ASN A 71 -2.30 -9.40 6.66
C ASN A 71 -1.18 -9.89 5.74
N ILE A 72 -0.36 -8.99 5.17
CA ILE A 72 0.70 -9.35 4.21
C ILE A 72 1.63 -10.45 4.76
N GLY A 73 2.00 -10.36 6.04
CA GLY A 73 2.84 -11.36 6.70
C GLY A 73 2.24 -12.75 6.71
N GLU A 74 0.95 -12.86 7.01
CA GLU A 74 0.23 -14.14 7.05
C GLU A 74 -0.02 -14.69 5.64
N CYS A 75 -0.53 -13.86 4.73
CA CYS A 75 -0.87 -14.28 3.38
C CYS A 75 0.36 -14.78 2.61
N TRP A 76 1.46 -14.04 2.65
CA TRP A 76 2.69 -14.42 1.94
C TRP A 76 3.38 -15.63 2.58
N SER A 77 3.26 -15.82 3.90
CA SER A 77 3.72 -17.06 4.55
C SER A 77 2.97 -18.31 4.03
N LYS A 78 1.77 -18.12 3.47
CA LYS A 78 0.96 -19.18 2.84
C LYS A 78 1.12 -19.22 1.31
N LYS A 79 2.07 -18.46 0.75
CA LYS A 79 2.26 -18.29 -0.70
C LYS A 79 1.03 -17.74 -1.42
N HIS A 80 0.25 -16.89 -0.74
CA HIS A 80 -0.91 -16.20 -1.30
C HIS A 80 -0.58 -14.72 -1.50
N ALA A 81 -0.66 -14.26 -2.75
CA ALA A 81 -0.52 -12.85 -3.11
C ALA A 81 -1.67 -12.43 -4.04
N THR A 82 -2.04 -11.16 -3.98
CA THR A 82 -3.01 -10.56 -4.90
C THR A 82 -2.29 -9.52 -5.73
N MET A 83 -2.19 -9.78 -7.02
CA MET A 83 -1.48 -8.95 -7.98
C MET A 83 -2.29 -7.71 -8.33
N MET A 84 -1.60 -6.61 -8.59
CA MET A 84 -2.16 -5.45 -9.27
C MET A 84 -1.59 -5.41 -10.68
N ILE A 85 -2.47 -5.24 -11.65
CA ILE A 85 -2.11 -5.02 -13.04
C ILE A 85 -2.09 -3.51 -13.33
N MET A 86 -1.40 -3.11 -14.41
CA MET A 86 -1.28 -1.71 -14.81
C MET A 86 -0.53 -0.84 -13.79
N GLY A 87 0.35 -1.46 -13.00
CA GLY A 87 1.22 -0.77 -12.06
C GLY A 87 0.58 -0.35 -10.73
N GLU A 88 1.30 0.51 -10.01
CA GLU A 88 1.04 0.91 -8.63
C GLU A 88 0.30 2.26 -8.49
N ILE A 89 0.00 2.93 -9.61
CA ILE A 89 -0.63 4.25 -9.63
C ILE A 89 -2.10 4.12 -10.02
N CYS A 90 -3.00 4.54 -9.13
CA CYS A 90 -4.42 4.64 -9.43
C CYS A 90 -4.78 6.06 -9.92
N THR A 91 -5.57 6.17 -10.98
CA THR A 91 -6.11 7.46 -11.44
C THR A 91 -7.27 7.97 -10.59
N ARG A 92 -7.81 7.12 -9.69
CA ARG A 92 -8.88 7.49 -8.76
C ARG A 92 -8.31 7.83 -7.39
N ALA A 93 -8.99 8.75 -6.70
CA ALA A 93 -8.65 9.21 -5.35
C ALA A 93 -9.70 8.73 -4.33
N CYS A 94 -9.84 7.42 -4.17
CA CYS A 94 -10.79 6.84 -3.21
C CYS A 94 -10.37 7.23 -1.78
N ALA A 95 -11.27 7.80 -1.00
CA ALA A 95 -10.96 8.38 0.32
C ALA A 95 -10.39 7.39 1.36
N PHE A 96 -10.54 6.09 1.14
CA PHE A 96 -10.07 5.03 2.04
C PHE A 96 -8.85 4.27 1.50
N CYS A 97 -8.52 4.43 0.21
CA CYS A 97 -7.52 3.62 -0.45
C CYS A 97 -6.13 4.21 -0.20
N ASN A 98 -5.16 3.35 0.12
CA ASN A 98 -3.78 3.77 0.37
C ASN A 98 -2.90 3.75 -0.90
N VAL A 99 -3.38 3.16 -2.00
CA VAL A 99 -2.67 3.11 -3.28
C VAL A 99 -2.38 4.53 -3.77
N ARG A 100 -1.17 4.76 -4.29
CA ARG A 100 -0.74 6.07 -4.77
C ARG A 100 -1.67 6.58 -5.88
N THR A 101 -2.22 7.78 -5.68
CA THR A 101 -2.99 8.47 -6.72
C THR A 101 -2.06 9.26 -7.64
N GLY A 102 -2.28 9.19 -8.95
CA GLY A 102 -1.52 9.96 -9.92
C GLY A 102 -1.82 9.59 -11.37
N LEU A 103 -1.00 10.09 -12.28
CA LEU A 103 -0.99 9.68 -13.68
C LEU A 103 -0.03 8.48 -13.83
N PRO A 104 -0.52 7.29 -14.21
CA PRO A 104 0.35 6.13 -14.43
C PRO A 104 1.24 6.32 -15.66
N GLY A 105 2.30 5.50 -15.73
CA GLY A 105 3.10 5.38 -16.94
C GLY A 105 2.33 4.71 -18.09
N PRO A 106 2.94 4.61 -19.28
CA PRO A 106 2.40 3.82 -20.39
C PRO A 106 2.14 2.38 -19.96
N LEU A 107 1.06 1.78 -20.49
CA LEU A 107 0.78 0.37 -20.25
C LEU A 107 1.90 -0.51 -20.82
N ASP A 108 2.31 -1.52 -20.06
CA ASP A 108 3.23 -2.56 -20.51
C ASP A 108 2.42 -3.73 -21.10
N PRO A 109 2.44 -3.94 -22.44
CA PRO A 109 1.74 -5.07 -23.05
C PRO A 109 2.35 -6.43 -22.70
N ALA A 110 3.59 -6.45 -22.19
CA ALA A 110 4.30 -7.64 -21.79
C ALA A 110 4.14 -7.97 -20.29
N GLU A 111 3.43 -7.16 -19.50
CA GLU A 111 3.15 -7.41 -18.06
C GLU A 111 2.72 -8.87 -17.77
N PRO A 112 1.88 -9.54 -18.59
CA PRO A 112 1.51 -10.94 -18.34
C PRO A 112 2.62 -11.97 -18.49
N ARG A 113 3.80 -11.60 -19.00
CA ARG A 113 4.96 -12.50 -19.22
C ARG A 113 5.99 -12.46 -18.09
N ASN A 114 5.84 -11.55 -17.14
CA ASN A 114 6.73 -11.42 -15.98
C ASN A 114 6.67 -12.65 -15.07
#